data_AF-A0AAJ6AHB0-F1
#
_entry.id   AF-A0AAJ6AHB0-F1
#
_cell.length_a   1.000
_cell.length_b   1.000
_cell.length_c   1.000
_cell.angle_alpha   90.00
_cell.angle_beta   90.00
_cell.angle_gamma   90.00
#
_symmetry.space_group_name_H-M   'P 1'
#
loop_
_entity.id
_entity.type
_entity.pdbx_description
1 polymer ?
#
loop_
_entity_poly.entity_id
_entity_poly.type
_entity_poly.pdbx_seq_one_letter_code
_entity_poly.pdbx_strand_id
1 'polypeptide(L)'
;MPTLTAFADTLTVARRPIREANLPGEFEASCRHILDAGIGHIERSVEAGYVSIKSFERFSASVYDSIPTNMWYASDAQITGVQKIMKRWKKKIAHAQWKDVYVVVLSIWTTSVLNQNSIIIRELMDPTRVGTHLIYLPCAELPEDYVFVALDNIARIVQDNVAAEMVFPTDQEVADALKGTEDLLSDTILEQLGEGSSDDSRGRLPSDDWSELSAAV
;
A
#
# COMPACT_ATOMS: atom_id res chain seq x y z
N MET A 1 -33.62 9.12 5.60
CA MET A 1 -32.58 8.54 4.72
C MET A 1 -32.03 7.26 5.37
N PRO A 2 -32.62 6.08 5.12
CA PRO A 2 -32.38 4.87 5.93
C PRO A 2 -30.94 4.36 5.95
N THR A 3 -30.23 4.46 4.83
CA THR A 3 -28.82 4.04 4.72
C THR A 3 -27.88 4.89 5.56
N LEU A 4 -28.10 6.21 5.61
CA LEU A 4 -27.34 7.12 6.47
C LEU A 4 -27.58 6.83 7.94
N THR A 5 -28.83 6.59 8.34
CA THR A 5 -29.16 6.23 9.72
C THR A 5 -28.45 4.94 10.14
N ALA A 6 -28.48 3.89 9.31
CA ALA A 6 -27.77 2.65 9.59
C ALA A 6 -26.24 2.84 9.68
N PHE A 7 -25.68 3.77 8.90
CA PHE A 7 -24.26 4.10 9.00
C PHE A 7 -23.93 4.86 10.29
N ALA A 8 -24.79 5.78 10.76
CA ALA A 8 -24.62 6.44 12.05
C ALA A 8 -24.65 5.44 13.23
N ASP A 9 -25.50 4.41 13.15
CA ASP A 9 -25.52 3.32 14.13
C ASP A 9 -24.17 2.57 14.14
N THR A 10 -23.59 2.33 12.96
CA THR A 10 -22.25 1.71 12.83
C THR A 10 -21.17 2.55 13.50
N LEU A 11 -21.16 3.87 13.27
CA LEU A 11 -20.21 4.79 13.92
C LEU A 11 -20.41 4.83 15.44
N THR A 12 -21.66 4.81 15.90
CA THR A 12 -21.99 4.80 17.34
C THR A 12 -21.48 3.53 18.01
N VAL A 13 -21.64 2.38 17.36
CA VAL A 13 -21.09 1.10 17.84
C VAL A 13 -19.56 1.15 17.89
N ALA A 14 -18.91 1.66 16.85
CA ALA A 14 -17.45 1.79 16.77
C ALA A 14 -16.88 2.76 17.83
N ARG A 15 -17.66 3.77 18.23
CA ARG A 15 -17.27 4.74 19.25
C ARG A 15 -17.15 4.15 20.65
N ARG A 16 -18.04 3.21 21.00
CA ARG A 16 -18.15 2.65 22.35
C ARG A 16 -16.84 2.04 22.89
N PRO A 17 -16.13 1.15 22.16
CA PRO A 17 -14.93 0.50 22.68
C PRO A 17 -13.68 1.40 22.72
N ILE A 18 -13.70 2.64 22.22
CA ILE A 18 -12.49 3.48 22.16
C ILE A 18 -11.87 3.68 23.55
N ARG A 19 -12.70 3.93 24.57
CA ARG A 19 -12.20 4.09 25.95
C ARG A 19 -11.59 2.81 26.51
N GLU A 20 -12.09 1.66 26.07
CA GLU A 20 -11.65 0.34 26.51
C GLU A 20 -10.37 -0.09 25.77
N ALA A 21 -10.08 0.53 24.63
CA ALA A 21 -8.89 0.24 23.82
C ALA A 21 -7.58 0.77 24.45
N ASN A 22 -7.64 1.48 25.59
CA ASN A 22 -6.48 1.99 26.33
C ASN A 22 -5.49 2.74 25.44
N LEU A 23 -6.02 3.58 24.54
CA LEU A 23 -5.24 4.37 23.60
C LEU A 23 -4.55 5.54 24.32
N PRO A 24 -3.42 6.03 23.81
CA PRO A 24 -2.84 7.30 24.24
C PRO A 24 -3.89 8.43 24.17
N GLY A 25 -3.86 9.35 25.13
CA GLY A 25 -4.94 10.33 25.31
C GLY A 25 -5.23 11.18 24.06
N GLU A 26 -4.19 11.60 23.34
CA GLU A 26 -4.35 12.34 22.08
C GLU A 26 -4.91 11.47 20.94
N PHE A 27 -4.58 10.17 20.91
CA PHE A 27 -5.11 9.24 19.91
C PHE A 27 -6.59 8.95 20.17
N GLU A 28 -6.96 8.67 21.43
CA GLU A 28 -8.37 8.53 21.83
C GLU A 28 -9.16 9.80 21.44
N ALA A 29 -8.66 10.97 21.83
CA ALA A 29 -9.35 12.23 21.57
C ALA A 29 -9.57 12.46 20.06
N SER A 30 -8.54 12.17 19.27
CA SER A 30 -8.60 12.27 17.81
C SER A 30 -9.61 11.30 17.19
N CYS A 31 -9.60 10.01 17.58
CA CYS A 31 -10.57 9.02 17.11
C CYS A 31 -12.01 9.42 17.46
N ARG A 32 -12.23 9.88 18.70
CA ARG A 32 -13.55 10.31 19.17
C ARG A 32 -14.05 11.53 18.43
N HIS A 33 -13.17 12.51 18.17
CA HIS A 33 -13.54 13.71 17.42
C HIS A 33 -14.05 13.36 16.02
N ILE A 34 -13.35 12.50 15.28
CA ILE A 34 -13.79 12.06 13.94
C ILE A 34 -15.16 11.38 14.00
N LEU A 35 -15.34 10.43 14.92
CA LEU A 35 -16.60 9.70 15.04
C LEU A 35 -17.75 10.61 15.48
N ASP A 36 -17.53 11.48 16.47
CA ASP A 36 -18.54 12.42 16.97
C ASP A 36 -18.96 13.43 15.90
N ALA A 37 -17.99 13.98 15.16
CA ALA A 37 -18.27 14.87 14.03
C ALA A 37 -19.01 14.16 12.90
N GLY A 38 -18.66 12.90 12.60
CA GLY A 38 -19.28 12.08 11.58
C GLY A 38 -20.74 11.75 11.91
N ILE A 39 -21.00 11.29 13.13
CA ILE A 39 -22.35 11.05 13.65
C ILE A 39 -23.17 12.34 13.55
N GLY A 40 -22.65 13.46 14.06
CA GLY A 40 -23.35 14.74 14.00
C GLY A 40 -23.59 15.25 12.57
N HIS A 41 -22.69 15.00 11.62
CA HIS A 41 -22.91 15.34 10.21
C HIS A 41 -24.04 14.51 9.61
N ILE A 42 -24.09 13.21 9.90
CA ILE A 42 -25.14 12.32 9.43
C ILE A 42 -26.50 12.72 10.01
N GLU A 43 -26.60 12.94 11.32
CA GLU A 43 -27.84 13.35 12.00
C GLU A 43 -28.42 14.63 11.37
N ARG A 44 -27.59 15.66 11.18
CA ARG A 44 -28.01 16.90 10.51
C ARG A 44 -28.46 16.68 9.07
N SER A 45 -27.82 15.78 8.34
CA SER A 45 -28.19 15.46 6.96
C SER A 45 -29.52 14.71 6.88
N VAL A 46 -29.76 13.80 7.83
CA VAL A 46 -31.04 13.09 7.96
C VAL A 46 -32.17 14.05 8.30
N GLU A 47 -31.95 14.99 9.23
CA GLU A 47 -32.91 16.03 9.60
C GLU A 47 -33.22 16.97 8.42
N ALA A 48 -32.19 17.39 7.68
CA ALA A 48 -32.35 18.25 6.51
C ALA A 48 -32.99 17.51 5.31
N GLY A 49 -32.92 16.17 5.27
CA GLY A 49 -33.44 15.34 4.18
C GLY A 49 -32.54 15.29 2.93
N TYR A 50 -31.35 15.89 2.97
CA TYR A 50 -30.37 15.87 1.87
C TYR A 50 -28.93 16.04 2.40
N VAL A 51 -27.96 15.69 1.55
CA VAL A 51 -26.53 15.99 1.76
C VAL A 51 -26.09 16.96 0.66
N SER A 52 -25.27 17.95 1.01
CA SER A 52 -24.67 18.87 0.04
C SER A 52 -23.14 18.85 0.12
N ILE A 53 -22.47 19.18 -0.98
CA ILE A 53 -21.00 19.32 -1.03
C ILE A 53 -20.53 20.26 0.10
N LYS A 54 -21.14 21.44 0.23
CA LYS A 54 -20.80 22.42 1.29
C LYS A 54 -20.96 21.87 2.71
N SER A 55 -21.97 21.03 2.95
CA SER A 55 -22.14 20.40 4.27
C SER A 55 -21.07 19.33 4.54
N PHE A 56 -20.63 18.64 3.50
CA PHE A 56 -19.56 17.65 3.59
C PHE A 56 -18.19 18.32 3.76
N GLU A 57 -17.88 19.38 3.01
CA GLU A 57 -16.66 20.19 3.17
C GLU A 57 -16.52 20.74 4.59
N ARG A 58 -17.61 21.23 5.17
CA ARG A 58 -17.59 21.72 6.56
C ARG A 58 -17.27 20.58 7.55
N PHE A 59 -17.84 19.41 7.32
CA PHE A 59 -17.56 18.23 8.13
C PHE A 59 -16.10 17.80 7.97
N SER A 60 -15.60 17.61 6.75
CA SER A 60 -14.22 17.18 6.50
C SER A 60 -13.20 18.19 7.03
N ALA A 61 -13.44 19.49 6.83
CA ALA A 61 -12.60 20.54 7.41
C ALA A 61 -12.58 20.50 8.94
N SER A 62 -13.72 20.19 9.58
CA SER A 62 -13.79 20.12 11.05
C SER A 62 -12.99 18.98 11.66
N VAL A 63 -12.71 17.92 10.90
CA VAL A 63 -11.97 16.73 11.37
C VAL A 63 -10.55 16.64 10.82
N TYR A 64 -10.16 17.56 9.94
CA TYR A 64 -8.91 17.46 9.18
C TYR A 64 -7.68 17.30 10.08
N ASP A 65 -7.58 18.10 11.14
CA ASP A 65 -6.44 18.06 12.06
C ASP A 65 -6.33 16.74 12.85
N SER A 66 -7.43 15.99 12.97
CA SER A 66 -7.43 14.66 13.58
C SER A 66 -6.87 13.58 12.66
N ILE A 67 -6.90 13.78 11.34
CA ILE A 67 -6.45 12.78 10.37
C ILE A 67 -4.94 12.48 10.53
N PRO A 68 -4.03 13.48 10.53
CA PRO A 68 -2.60 13.23 10.71
C PRO A 68 -2.28 12.51 12.02
N THR A 69 -2.93 12.87 13.14
CA THR A 69 -2.74 12.19 14.42
C THR A 69 -3.11 10.71 14.32
N ASN A 70 -4.28 10.39 13.76
CA ASN A 70 -4.69 9.00 13.60
C ASN A 70 -3.77 8.23 12.64
N MET A 71 -3.32 8.86 11.55
CA MET A 71 -2.37 8.25 10.62
C MET A 71 -1.01 7.97 11.28
N TRP A 72 -0.53 8.88 12.14
CA TRP A 72 0.71 8.68 12.87
C TRP A 72 0.62 7.47 13.81
N TYR A 73 -0.43 7.40 14.63
CA TYR A 73 -0.63 6.27 15.54
C TYR A 73 -0.86 4.94 14.82
N ALA A 74 -1.64 4.96 13.73
CA ALA A 74 -1.86 3.78 12.91
C ALA A 74 -0.57 3.29 12.26
N SER A 75 0.27 4.19 11.75
CA SER A 75 1.55 3.82 11.14
C SER A 75 2.54 3.31 12.18
N ASP A 76 2.66 3.93 13.35
CA ASP A 76 3.50 3.44 14.46
C ASP A 76 3.09 2.02 14.90
N ALA A 77 1.78 1.78 15.05
CA ALA A 77 1.25 0.47 15.41
C ALA A 77 1.58 -0.59 14.35
N GLN A 78 1.45 -0.27 13.07
CA GLN A 78 1.81 -1.19 11.98
C GLN A 78 3.32 -1.46 11.91
N ILE A 79 4.15 -0.42 11.99
CA ILE A 79 5.62 -0.54 12.03
C ILE A 79 6.01 -1.46 13.18
N THR A 80 5.51 -1.17 14.38
CA THR A 80 5.82 -1.95 15.59
C THR A 80 5.36 -3.39 15.46
N GLY A 81 4.14 -3.62 14.98
CA GLY A 81 3.55 -4.95 14.79
C GLY A 81 4.35 -5.81 13.81
N VAL A 82 4.60 -5.29 12.60
CA VAL A 82 5.35 -5.98 11.56
C VAL A 82 6.79 -6.22 12.00
N GLN A 83 7.47 -5.21 12.53
CA GLN A 83 8.85 -5.36 13.02
C GLN A 83 8.95 -6.44 14.10
N LYS A 84 8.01 -6.50 15.03
CA LYS A 84 8.00 -7.50 16.10
C LYS A 84 7.90 -8.92 15.53
N ILE A 85 7.01 -9.14 14.56
CA ILE A 85 6.85 -10.44 13.91
C ILE A 85 8.12 -10.83 13.14
N MET A 86 8.63 -9.92 12.32
CA MET A 86 9.82 -10.15 11.48
C MET A 86 11.06 -10.41 12.32
N LYS A 87 11.32 -9.61 13.37
CA LYS A 87 12.44 -9.84 14.32
C LYS A 87 12.31 -11.21 15.01
N ARG A 88 11.08 -11.65 15.33
CA ARG A 88 10.84 -12.99 15.90
C ARG A 88 11.16 -14.09 14.90
N TRP A 89 10.75 -13.96 13.64
CA TRP A 89 11.06 -14.94 12.59
C TRP A 89 12.56 -14.99 12.29
N LYS A 90 13.23 -13.83 12.20
CA LYS A 90 14.69 -13.75 12.03
C LYS A 90 15.46 -14.49 13.11
N LYS A 91 14.99 -14.45 14.36
CA LYS A 91 15.57 -15.23 15.47
C LYS A 91 15.39 -16.75 15.29
N LYS A 92 14.30 -17.21 14.68
CA LYS A 92 14.01 -18.64 14.49
C LYS A 92 14.79 -19.28 13.35
N ILE A 93 14.97 -18.56 12.25
CA ILE A 93 15.60 -19.06 11.01
C ILE A 93 17.13 -18.89 11.06
N ALA A 94 17.67 -18.31 12.14
CA ALA A 94 19.07 -17.92 12.29
C ALA A 94 19.55 -16.87 11.26
N HIS A 95 20.49 -16.02 11.68
CA HIS A 95 20.90 -14.86 10.88
C HIS A 95 21.47 -15.22 9.50
N ALA A 96 22.17 -16.35 9.39
CA ALA A 96 22.82 -16.78 8.17
C ALA A 96 21.84 -17.16 7.05
N GLN A 97 20.64 -17.65 7.40
CA GLN A 97 19.61 -18.05 6.43
C GLN A 97 18.61 -16.91 6.15
N TRP A 98 18.55 -15.89 7.00
CA TRP A 98 17.64 -14.75 6.82
C TRP A 98 17.86 -13.99 5.52
N LYS A 99 19.12 -13.89 5.05
CA LYS A 99 19.47 -13.20 3.81
C LYS A 99 18.84 -13.82 2.56
N ASP A 100 18.48 -15.11 2.63
CA ASP A 100 17.92 -15.89 1.51
C ASP A 100 16.38 -16.04 1.66
N VAL A 101 15.75 -15.29 2.58
CA VAL A 101 14.29 -15.30 2.76
C VAL A 101 13.63 -14.48 1.66
N TYR A 102 12.72 -15.11 0.93
CA TYR A 102 11.79 -14.45 0.02
C TYR A 102 10.56 -13.95 0.79
N VAL A 103 10.12 -12.74 0.46
CA VAL A 103 8.88 -12.15 0.96
C VAL A 103 8.04 -11.75 -0.24
N VAL A 104 6.82 -12.26 -0.30
CA VAL A 104 5.81 -11.85 -1.28
C VAL A 104 4.81 -10.94 -0.61
N VAL A 105 4.65 -9.72 -1.14
CA VAL A 105 3.65 -8.76 -0.67
C VAL A 105 2.53 -8.70 -1.71
N LEU A 106 1.37 -9.24 -1.33
CA LEU A 106 0.14 -9.09 -2.09
C LEU A 106 -0.49 -7.75 -1.73
N SER A 107 -0.75 -6.93 -2.73
CA SER A 107 -1.31 -5.58 -2.56
C SER A 107 -2.45 -5.37 -3.54
N ILE A 108 -3.47 -4.60 -3.16
CA ILE A 108 -4.46 -4.15 -4.14
C ILE A 108 -3.76 -3.16 -5.07
N TRP A 109 -3.96 -3.29 -6.39
CA TRP A 109 -3.21 -2.52 -7.39
C TRP A 109 -3.23 -1.00 -7.16
N THR A 110 -4.36 -0.45 -6.70
CA THR A 110 -4.52 0.99 -6.38
C THR A 110 -3.63 1.48 -5.22
N THR A 111 -3.12 0.57 -4.40
CA THR A 111 -2.24 0.88 -3.24
C THR A 111 -0.92 0.09 -3.29
N SER A 112 -0.55 -0.36 -4.49
CA SER A 112 0.68 -1.12 -4.73
C SER A 112 1.93 -0.25 -4.71
N VAL A 113 1.83 0.98 -5.22
CA VAL A 113 2.89 1.99 -5.14
C VAL A 113 3.03 2.49 -3.70
N LEU A 114 4.26 2.54 -3.19
CA LEU A 114 4.58 2.92 -1.80
C LEU A 114 3.77 2.13 -0.75
N ASN A 115 3.56 0.83 -1.00
CA ASN A 115 2.84 -0.03 -0.07
C ASN A 115 3.51 -0.07 1.32
N GLN A 116 2.74 0.17 2.37
CA GLN A 116 3.23 0.25 3.75
C GLN A 116 4.00 -1.01 4.20
N ASN A 117 3.53 -2.21 3.84
CA ASN A 117 4.18 -3.46 4.24
C ASN A 117 5.53 -3.59 3.54
N SER A 118 5.57 -3.24 2.26
CA SER A 118 6.78 -3.24 1.44
C SER A 118 7.86 -2.32 2.01
N ILE A 119 7.49 -1.12 2.44
CA ILE A 119 8.41 -0.16 3.06
C ILE A 119 8.99 -0.72 4.36
N ILE A 120 8.13 -1.21 5.26
CA ILE A 120 8.56 -1.72 6.57
C ILE A 120 9.42 -2.98 6.44
N ILE A 121 9.01 -3.92 5.57
CA ILE A 121 9.71 -5.20 5.39
C ILE A 121 11.09 -4.98 4.76
N ARG A 122 11.20 -4.07 3.78
CA ARG A 122 12.47 -3.75 3.10
C ARG A 122 13.59 -3.42 4.09
N GLU A 123 13.29 -2.61 5.11
CA GLU A 123 14.23 -2.22 6.17
C GLU A 123 14.71 -3.38 7.05
N LEU A 124 14.01 -4.51 7.04
CA LEU A 124 14.31 -5.68 7.88
C LEU A 124 14.96 -6.83 7.10
N MET A 125 14.98 -6.74 5.77
CA MET A 125 15.62 -7.70 4.88
C MET A 125 17.12 -7.42 4.73
N ASP A 126 17.83 -8.33 4.07
CA ASP A 126 19.22 -8.09 3.70
C ASP A 126 19.28 -7.04 2.58
N PRO A 127 20.00 -5.92 2.75
CA PRO A 127 20.00 -4.82 1.79
C PRO A 127 20.63 -5.20 0.44
N THR A 128 21.46 -6.25 0.38
CA THR A 128 22.06 -6.74 -0.87
C THR A 128 21.15 -7.69 -1.64
N ARG A 129 20.09 -8.21 -0.99
CA ARG A 129 19.16 -9.19 -1.58
C ARG A 129 17.74 -8.67 -1.73
N VAL A 130 17.37 -7.61 -1.03
CA VAL A 130 15.99 -7.11 -0.99
C VAL A 130 15.42 -6.77 -2.36
N GLY A 131 16.24 -6.32 -3.32
CA GLY A 131 15.80 -6.03 -4.69
C GLY A 131 15.28 -7.25 -5.46
N THR A 132 15.72 -8.46 -5.11
CA THR A 132 15.31 -9.72 -5.76
C THR A 132 14.44 -10.61 -4.88
N HIS A 133 14.49 -10.42 -3.56
CA HIS A 133 13.81 -11.28 -2.59
C HIS A 133 12.51 -10.66 -2.05
N LEU A 134 12.30 -9.36 -2.23
CA LEU A 134 11.03 -8.70 -1.93
C LEU A 134 10.20 -8.58 -3.21
N ILE A 135 9.23 -9.47 -3.36
CA ILE A 135 8.40 -9.58 -4.56
C ILE A 135 7.08 -8.85 -4.31
N TYR A 136 6.75 -7.92 -5.20
CA TYR A 136 5.49 -7.18 -5.19
C TYR A 136 4.52 -7.83 -6.16
N LEU A 137 3.35 -8.21 -5.65
CA LEU A 137 2.25 -8.73 -6.46
C LEU A 137 1.04 -7.81 -6.32
N PRO A 138 0.86 -6.87 -7.26
CA PRO A 138 -0.40 -6.15 -7.39
C PRO A 138 -1.51 -7.11 -7.82
N CYS A 139 -2.61 -7.10 -7.08
CA CYS A 139 -3.79 -7.90 -7.34
C CYS A 139 -4.98 -6.96 -7.60
N ALA A 140 -5.87 -7.36 -8.52
CA ALA A 140 -7.13 -6.66 -8.73
C ALA A 140 -8.01 -6.71 -7.47
N GLU A 141 -8.00 -7.87 -6.81
CA GLU A 141 -8.70 -8.17 -5.57
C GLU A 141 -7.84 -9.04 -4.66
N LEU A 142 -8.20 -9.15 -3.38
CA LEU A 142 -7.48 -10.02 -2.46
C LEU A 142 -7.85 -11.49 -2.74
N PRO A 143 -6.88 -12.38 -3.01
CA PRO A 143 -7.18 -13.78 -3.30
C PRO A 143 -7.69 -14.51 -2.07
N GLU A 144 -8.55 -15.51 -2.26
CA GLU A 144 -9.02 -16.36 -1.15
C GLU A 144 -7.86 -17.18 -0.54
N ASP A 145 -6.95 -17.68 -1.39
CA ASP A 145 -5.75 -18.42 -0.98
C ASP A 145 -4.46 -17.64 -1.32
N TYR A 146 -4.05 -16.80 -0.38
CA TYR A 146 -2.83 -16.00 -0.48
C TYR A 146 -1.55 -16.85 -0.55
N VAL A 147 -1.56 -18.05 0.02
CA VAL A 147 -0.36 -18.92 0.06
C VAL A 147 -0.16 -19.57 -1.28
N PHE A 148 -1.22 -20.13 -1.87
CA PHE A 148 -1.18 -20.68 -3.22
C PHE A 148 -0.71 -19.62 -4.22
N VAL A 149 -1.33 -18.43 -4.21
CA VAL A 149 -0.96 -17.35 -5.14
C VAL A 149 0.51 -16.94 -4.98
N ALA A 150 1.01 -16.81 -3.75
CA ALA A 150 2.41 -16.47 -3.53
C ALA A 150 3.36 -17.56 -4.06
N LEU A 151 3.07 -18.84 -3.80
CA LEU A 151 3.89 -19.95 -4.25
C LEU A 151 3.86 -20.12 -5.78
N ASP A 152 2.69 -19.98 -6.40
CA ASP A 152 2.52 -20.06 -7.85
C ASP A 152 3.32 -18.96 -8.55
N ASN A 153 3.28 -17.72 -8.04
CA ASN A 153 4.06 -16.62 -8.60
C ASN A 153 5.56 -16.83 -8.42
N ILE A 154 6.01 -17.37 -7.27
CA ILE A 154 7.42 -17.74 -7.10
C ILE A 154 7.82 -18.81 -8.12
N ALA A 155 6.98 -19.83 -8.33
CA ALA A 155 7.25 -20.88 -9.30
C ALA A 155 7.35 -20.32 -10.73
N ARG A 156 6.48 -19.38 -11.09
CA ARG A 156 6.51 -18.68 -12.39
C ARG A 156 7.76 -17.86 -12.56
N ILE A 157 8.17 -17.06 -11.57
CA ILE A 157 9.43 -16.31 -11.61
C ILE A 157 10.62 -17.24 -11.86
N VAL A 158 10.65 -18.41 -11.20
CA VAL A 158 11.71 -19.40 -11.42
C VAL A 158 11.65 -19.97 -12.84
N GLN A 159 10.46 -20.30 -13.35
CA GLN A 159 10.27 -20.80 -14.72
C GLN A 159 10.69 -19.77 -15.77
N ASP A 160 10.29 -18.51 -15.59
CA ASP A 160 10.62 -17.40 -16.49
C ASP A 160 12.13 -17.13 -16.49
N ASN A 161 12.78 -17.16 -15.32
CA ASN A 161 14.24 -17.05 -15.23
C ASN A 161 14.95 -18.18 -15.99
N VAL A 162 14.49 -19.42 -15.88
CA VAL A 162 15.07 -20.55 -16.63
C VAL A 162 14.81 -20.40 -18.12
N ALA A 163 13.61 -19.98 -18.52
CA ALA A 163 13.26 -19.73 -19.91
C ALA A 163 14.13 -18.62 -20.53
N ALA A 164 14.35 -17.51 -19.80
CA ALA A 164 15.20 -16.41 -20.23
C ALA A 164 16.61 -16.89 -20.57
N GLU A 165 17.24 -17.69 -19.71
CA GLU A 165 18.58 -18.23 -19.93
C GLU A 165 18.65 -19.23 -21.10
N MET A 166 17.57 -19.98 -21.35
CA MET A 166 17.51 -20.91 -22.48
C MET A 166 17.29 -20.21 -23.83
N VAL A 167 16.50 -19.13 -23.84
CA VAL A 167 16.17 -18.38 -25.07
C VAL A 167 17.27 -17.38 -25.43
N PHE A 168 17.89 -16.75 -24.43
CA PHE A 168 18.93 -15.73 -24.60
C PHE A 168 20.27 -16.15 -23.95
N PRO A 169 20.88 -17.28 -24.36
CA PRO A 169 22.04 -17.85 -23.67
C PRO A 169 23.31 -16.99 -23.77
N THR A 170 23.36 -16.02 -24.69
CA THR A 170 24.52 -15.15 -24.92
C THR A 170 24.22 -13.67 -24.71
N ASP A 171 22.96 -13.31 -24.47
CA ASP A 171 22.51 -11.92 -24.32
C ASP A 171 21.85 -11.73 -22.96
N GLN A 172 22.69 -11.47 -21.96
CA GLN A 172 22.27 -11.40 -20.56
C GLN A 172 21.43 -10.16 -20.26
N GLU A 173 21.60 -9.08 -21.03
CA GLU A 173 20.80 -7.86 -20.86
C GLU A 173 19.34 -8.11 -21.26
N VAL A 174 19.13 -8.74 -22.41
CA VAL A 174 17.79 -9.15 -22.85
C VAL A 174 17.21 -10.26 -21.96
N ALA A 175 18.05 -11.20 -21.51
CA ALA A 175 17.64 -12.22 -20.57
C ALA A 175 17.16 -11.60 -19.25
N ASP A 176 17.89 -10.64 -18.70
CA ASP A 176 17.54 -9.98 -17.43
C ASP A 176 16.29 -9.09 -17.56
N ALA A 177 16.09 -8.46 -18.70
CA ALA A 177 14.87 -7.70 -18.97
C ALA A 177 13.63 -8.62 -19.05
N LEU A 178 13.75 -9.88 -19.49
CA LEU A 178 12.65 -10.87 -19.39
C LEU A 178 12.33 -11.27 -17.94
N LYS A 179 13.28 -11.14 -17.01
CA LYS A 179 13.14 -11.49 -15.58
C LYS A 179 12.64 -10.31 -14.73
N GLY A 180 12.77 -9.10 -15.25
CA GLY A 180 12.51 -7.85 -14.54
C GLY A 180 11.03 -7.46 -14.50
N THR A 181 10.77 -6.28 -13.93
CA THR A 181 9.43 -5.68 -13.89
C THR A 181 9.09 -4.85 -15.12
N GLU A 182 10.06 -4.68 -16.03
CA GLU A 182 9.94 -3.88 -17.24
C GLU A 182 9.51 -4.76 -18.41
N ASP A 183 8.59 -4.27 -19.23
CA ASP A 183 8.20 -4.96 -20.46
C ASP A 183 9.23 -4.65 -21.55
N LEU A 184 9.87 -5.68 -22.10
CA LEU A 184 10.86 -5.62 -23.19
C LEU A 184 10.41 -4.78 -24.39
N LEU A 185 9.10 -4.75 -24.67
CA LEU A 185 8.55 -3.96 -25.77
C LEU A 185 8.54 -2.46 -25.45
N SER A 186 8.55 -2.08 -24.17
CA SER A 186 8.47 -0.68 -23.72
C SER A 186 9.61 0.16 -24.30
N ASP A 187 10.85 -0.33 -24.20
CA ASP A 187 12.01 0.41 -24.71
C ASP A 187 11.92 0.62 -26.22
N THR A 188 11.52 -0.43 -26.95
CA THR A 188 11.30 -0.35 -28.38
C THR A 188 10.20 0.64 -28.75
N ILE A 189 9.12 0.70 -27.96
CA ILE A 189 8.05 1.69 -28.15
C ILE A 189 8.54 3.10 -27.86
N LEU A 190 9.24 3.31 -26.74
CA LEU A 190 9.79 4.61 -26.35
C LEU A 190 10.75 5.16 -27.41
N GLU A 191 11.63 4.30 -27.93
CA GLU A 191 12.51 4.65 -29.05
C GLU A 191 11.71 5.05 -30.30
N GLN A 192 10.67 4.29 -30.67
CA GLN A 192 9.83 4.60 -31.83
C GLN A 192 9.02 5.89 -31.67
N LEU A 193 8.64 6.24 -30.43
CA LEU A 193 7.96 7.49 -30.10
C LEU A 193 8.92 8.68 -29.98
N GLY A 194 10.24 8.45 -30.07
CA GLY A 194 11.26 9.50 -29.96
C GLY A 194 11.54 9.92 -28.51
N GLU A 195 11.14 9.11 -27.53
CA GLU A 195 11.38 9.29 -26.09
C GLU A 195 12.66 8.57 -25.63
N GLY A 196 13.49 8.10 -26.56
CA GLY A 196 14.69 7.31 -26.29
C GLY A 196 15.80 8.08 -25.55
N SER A 197 16.03 7.67 -24.30
CA SER A 197 17.25 7.82 -23.48
C SER A 197 17.81 9.24 -23.28
N SER A 198 17.22 9.99 -22.34
CA SER A 198 18.00 10.93 -21.54
C SER A 198 18.46 10.25 -20.25
N ASP A 199 19.77 10.10 -20.10
CA ASP A 199 20.52 9.59 -18.95
C ASP A 199 20.36 10.45 -17.67
N ASP A 200 19.12 10.70 -17.22
CA ASP A 200 18.86 11.48 -15.99
C ASP A 200 17.60 11.04 -15.22
N SER A 201 17.53 9.77 -14.81
CA SER A 201 16.66 9.38 -13.69
C SER A 201 17.09 8.07 -13.03
N ARG A 202 18.35 8.00 -12.57
CA ARG A 202 18.66 7.14 -11.42
C ARG A 202 18.01 7.74 -10.17
N GLY A 203 16.75 7.37 -9.91
CA GLY A 203 16.09 7.55 -8.61
C GLY A 203 15.49 8.93 -8.34
N ARG A 204 14.69 9.49 -9.25
CA ARG A 204 13.69 10.50 -8.88
C ARG A 204 12.33 9.83 -8.73
N LEU A 205 11.77 9.89 -7.52
CA LEU A 205 10.33 9.75 -7.30
C LEU A 205 9.61 10.67 -8.30
N PRO A 206 8.47 10.26 -8.90
CA PRO A 206 7.71 11.11 -9.79
C PRO A 206 7.45 12.46 -9.13
N SER A 207 7.83 13.54 -9.81
CA SER A 207 7.66 14.91 -9.34
C SER A 207 6.18 15.21 -9.11
N ASP A 208 5.91 15.94 -8.02
CA ASP A 208 4.61 16.39 -7.50
C ASP A 208 3.82 17.33 -8.44
N ASP A 209 3.54 16.94 -9.68
CA ASP A 209 2.67 17.71 -10.56
C ASP A 209 1.34 16.98 -10.82
N TRP A 210 0.42 17.15 -9.87
CA TRP A 210 -0.96 16.67 -9.95
C TRP A 210 -1.89 17.64 -10.71
N SER A 211 -1.35 18.67 -11.38
CA SER A 211 -2.18 19.71 -11.99
C SER A 211 -3.01 19.22 -13.18
N GLU A 212 -2.58 18.18 -13.90
CA GLU A 212 -3.28 17.71 -15.10
C GLU A 212 -4.48 16.79 -14.85
N LEU A 213 -4.60 16.17 -13.66
CA LEU A 213 -5.77 15.35 -13.30
C LEU A 213 -6.98 16.15 -12.83
N SER A 214 -6.83 17.46 -12.60
CA SER A 214 -7.92 18.36 -12.17
C SER A 214 -8.77 18.91 -13.33
N ALA A 215 -8.36 18.69 -14.58
CA ALA A 215 -9.03 19.25 -15.76
C ALA A 215 -10.07 18.30 -16.40
N ALA A 216 -10.25 17.10 -15.86
CA ALA A 216 -11.12 16.07 -16.45
C ALA A 216 -12.27 15.58 -15.55
N VAL A 217 -12.63 16.33 -14.51
CA VAL A 217 -13.83 16.08 -13.67
C VAL A 217 -14.67 17.33 -13.52
#